data_AF-A0A971QF37-F1
#
_entry.id   AF-A0A971QF37-F1
#
_cell.length_a   1.000
_cell.length_b   1.000
_cell.length_c   1.000
_cell.angle_alpha   90.00
_cell.angle_beta   90.00
_cell.angle_gamma   90.00
#
_symmetry.space_group_name_H-M   'P 1'
#
loop_
_entity.id
_entity.type
_entity.pdbx_description
1 polymer ?
#
loop_
_entity_poly.entity_id
_entity_poly.type
_entity_poly.pdbx_seq_one_letter_code
_entity_poly.pdbx_strand_id
1 'polypeptide(L)' 'MVPTHYILLGVAVLVLLSVLASKASERLGVPALLMFLLIGMVAGSEGPGGIYFDDAAVAKFVGTLACARISARSHRGC' A
#
# COMPACT_ATOMS: atom_id res chain seq x y z
N MET A 1 23.13 -7.59 1.74
CA MET A 1 22.39 -7.27 2.99
C MET A 1 21.82 -5.87 2.85
N VAL A 2 20.55 -5.74 2.48
CA VAL A 2 19.89 -4.43 2.46
C VAL A 2 19.59 -4.06 3.91
N PRO A 3 20.03 -2.90 4.41
CA PRO A 3 19.87 -2.57 5.82
C PRO A 3 18.40 -2.26 6.13
N THR A 4 17.83 -2.89 7.17
CA THR A 4 16.41 -2.79 7.57
C THR A 4 15.91 -1.36 7.78
N HIS A 5 16.83 -0.45 8.05
CA HIS A 5 16.63 0.97 8.27
C HIS A 5 16.16 1.67 7.00
N TYR A 6 16.63 1.25 5.82
CA TYR A 6 16.14 1.77 4.54
C TYR A 6 14.68 1.38 4.27
N ILE A 7 14.26 0.18 4.68
CA ILE A 7 12.88 -0.28 4.54
C ILE A 7 11.95 0.51 5.46
N LEU A 8 12.33 0.72 6.72
CA LEU A 8 11.55 1.55 7.64
C LEU A 8 11.42 3.00 7.14
N LEU A 9 12.50 3.57 6.58
CA LEU A 9 12.50 4.92 6.03
C LEU A 9 11.59 5.02 4.80
N GLY A 10 11.66 4.04 3.90
CA GLY A 10 10.78 3.93 2.73
C GLY A 10 9.30 3.85 3.11
N VAL A 11 8.95 2.97 4.05
CA VAL A 11 7.56 2.82 4.55
C VAL A 11 7.07 4.10 5.21
N ALA A 12 7.90 4.75 6.04
CA ALA A 12 7.54 6.00 6.70
C ALA A 12 7.24 7.12 5.69
N VAL A 13 8.08 7.29 4.67
CA VAL A 13 7.85 8.29 3.61
C VAL A 13 6.61 7.97 2.78
N LEU A 14 6.37 6.69 2.45
CA LEU A 14 5.19 6.25 1.70
C LEU A 14 3.88 6.55 2.45
N VAL A 15 3.87 6.27 3.76
CA VAL A 15 2.73 6.56 4.63
C VAL A 15 2.50 8.06 4.75
N LEU A 16 3.57 8.84 4.91
CA LEU A 16 3.49 10.29 4.97
C LEU A 16 2.87 10.86 3.69
N LEU A 17 3.37 10.45 2.52
CA LEU A 17 2.84 10.84 1.21
C LEU A 17 1.39 10.41 1.03
N SER A 18 1.00 9.24 1.52
CA SER A 18 -0.39 8.76 1.45
C SER A 18 -1.35 9.59 2.27
N VAL A 19 -0.94 10.06 3.46
CA VAL A 19 -1.77 10.94 4.29
C VAL A 19 -1.96 12.31 3.63
N LEU A 20 -0.88 12.88 3.07
CA LEU A 20 -0.94 14.11 2.29
C LEU A 20 -1.81 13.96 1.03
N ALA A 21 -1.68 12.84 0.32
CA ALA A 21 -2.50 12.51 -0.85
C ALA A 21 -3.98 12.30 -0.51
N SER A 22 -4.29 11.70 0.63
CA SER A 22 -5.66 11.48 1.09
C SER A 22 -6.38 12.82 1.31
N LYS A 23 -5.68 13.82 1.89
CA LYS A 23 -6.18 15.20 2.04
C LYS A 23 -6.32 15.93 0.70
N ALA A 24 -5.46 15.62 -0.27
CA ALA A 24 -5.53 16.19 -1.62
C ALA A 24 -6.66 15.56 -2.47
N SER A 25 -6.93 14.26 -2.26
CA SER A 25 -7.99 13.50 -2.94
C SER A 25 -9.39 14.04 -2.62
N GLU A 26 -9.61 14.53 -1.39
CA GLU A 26 -10.85 15.25 -1.02
C GLU A 26 -11.08 16.52 -1.86
N ARG A 27 -10.03 17.17 -2.38
CA ARG A 27 -10.14 18.40 -3.20
C ARG A 27 -10.06 18.17 -4.71
N LEU A 28 -9.36 17.13 -5.17
CA LEU A 28 -9.09 16.89 -6.59
C LEU A 28 -10.07 15.91 -7.26
N GLY A 29 -10.93 15.22 -6.50
CA GLY A 29 -11.90 14.26 -7.05
C GLY A 29 -11.28 13.00 -7.68
N VAL A 30 -9.95 12.90 -7.67
CA VAL A 30 -9.21 11.71 -8.10
C VAL A 30 -9.29 10.69 -6.97
N PRO A 31 -9.72 9.44 -7.24
CA PRO A 31 -9.82 8.41 -6.21
C PRO A 31 -8.45 8.15 -5.58
N ALA A 32 -8.36 8.23 -4.25
CA ALA A 32 -7.14 7.99 -3.47
C ALA A 32 -6.45 6.66 -3.83
N LEU A 33 -7.22 5.70 -4.34
CA LEU A 33 -6.77 4.42 -4.88
C LEU A 33 -5.71 4.57 -5.99
N LEU A 34 -5.89 5.54 -6.91
CA LEU A 34 -4.99 5.76 -8.04
C LEU A 34 -3.65 6.33 -7.58
N MET A 35 -3.68 7.22 -6.60
CA MET A 35 -2.47 7.83 -6.03
C MET A 35 -1.65 6.79 -5.26
N PHE A 36 -2.31 5.95 -4.46
CA PHE A 36 -1.65 4.88 -3.72
C PHE A 36 -1.05 3.82 -4.66
N LEU A 37 -1.72 3.53 -5.77
CA LEU A 37 -1.22 2.63 -6.81
C LEU A 37 0.04 3.18 -7.51
N LEU A 38 0.03 4.45 -7.93
CA LEU A 38 1.19 5.07 -8.57
C LEU A 38 2.41 5.10 -7.65
N ILE A 39 2.21 5.49 -6.39
CA ILE A 39 3.27 5.51 -5.38
C ILE A 39 3.80 4.08 -5.15
N GLY A 40 2.92 3.09 -5.05
CA GLY A 40 3.30 1.67 -4.89
C GLY A 40 4.07 1.11 -6.10
N MET A 41 3.72 1.51 -7.32
CA MET A 41 4.42 1.08 -8.54
C MET A 41 5.82 1.68 -8.64
N VAL A 42 6.00 2.96 -8.27
CA VAL A 42 7.31 3.63 -8.21
C VAL A 42 8.17 3.09 -7.06
N ALA A 43 7.55 2.62 -5.97
CA ALA A 43 8.25 1.98 -4.86
C ALA A 43 8.53 0.47 -5.09
N GLY A 44 7.93 -0.14 -6.11
CA GLY A 44 8.06 -1.57 -6.44
C GLY A 44 9.37 -1.93 -7.15
N SER A 45 9.47 -3.20 -7.58
CA SER A 45 10.68 -3.76 -8.21
C SER A 45 11.14 -3.02 -9.48
N GLU A 46 10.18 -2.50 -10.24
CA GLU A 46 10.41 -1.77 -11.51
C GLU A 46 10.65 -0.27 -11.31
N GLY A 47 10.52 0.23 -10.08
CA GLY A 47 10.72 1.63 -9.74
C GLY A 47 12.05 1.87 -9.00
N PRO A 48 12.44 3.13 -8.76
CA PRO A 48 13.68 3.49 -8.06
C PRO A 48 13.81 2.91 -6.64
N GLY A 49 12.74 2.31 -6.09
CA GLY A 49 12.74 1.62 -4.80
C GLY A 49 13.37 0.22 -4.80
N GLY A 50 13.46 -0.47 -5.94
CA GLY A 50 14.22 -1.72 -6.10
C GLY A 50 13.88 -2.85 -5.12
N ILE A 51 12.66 -2.88 -4.58
CA ILE A 51 12.27 -3.89 -3.57
C ILE A 51 11.99 -5.21 -4.29
N TYR A 52 12.96 -6.13 -4.26
CA TYR A 52 12.79 -7.52 -4.69
C TYR A 52 11.85 -8.23 -3.71
N PHE A 53 10.58 -8.36 -4.11
CA PHE A 53 9.57 -9.14 -3.40
C PHE A 53 9.63 -10.59 -3.87
N ASP A 54 10.52 -11.39 -3.27
CA ASP A 54 10.64 -12.84 -3.52
C ASP A 54 9.65 -13.68 -2.68
N ASP A 55 8.59 -13.04 -2.17
CA ASP A 55 7.64 -13.63 -1.22
C ASP A 55 6.19 -13.46 -1.68
N ALA A 56 5.83 -14.15 -2.76
CA ALA A 56 4.45 -14.24 -3.24
C ALA A 56 3.49 -14.80 -2.16
N ALA A 57 3.99 -15.64 -1.26
CA ALA A 57 3.25 -16.19 -0.13
C ALA A 57 2.78 -15.08 0.84
N VAL A 58 3.64 -14.10 1.14
CA VAL A 58 3.31 -12.98 2.03
C VAL A 58 2.28 -12.06 1.36
N ALA A 59 2.46 -11.76 0.07
CA ALA A 59 1.50 -10.97 -0.70
C ALA A 59 0.10 -11.63 -0.72
N LYS A 60 0.04 -12.96 -0.92
CA LYS A 60 -1.20 -13.76 -0.88
C LYS A 60 -1.87 -13.73 0.50
N PHE A 61 -1.09 -13.82 1.57
CA PHE A 61 -1.61 -13.79 2.94
C PHE A 61 -2.22 -12.43 3.29
N VAL A 62 -1.49 -11.34 3.00
CA VAL A 62 -1.98 -9.96 3.22
C VAL A 62 -3.24 -9.68 2.40
N GLY A 63 -3.28 -10.07 1.13
CA GLY A 63 -4.45 -9.90 0.27
C GLY A 63 -5.69 -10.67 0.77
N THR A 64 -5.48 -11.91 1.25
CA THR A 64 -6.58 -12.72 1.81
C THR A 64 -7.11 -12.13 3.12
N LEU A 65 -6.23 -11.64 4.01
CA LEU A 65 -6.63 -10.94 5.23
C LEU A 65 -7.41 -9.65 4.95
N ALA A 66 -6.98 -8.86 3.96
CA ALA A 66 -7.68 -7.64 3.56
C ALA A 66 -9.08 -7.94 2.99
N CYS A 67 -9.18 -8.92 2.10
CA CYS A 67 -10.45 -9.39 1.54
C CYS A 67 -11.38 -9.93 2.63
N ALA A 68 -10.85 -10.72 3.56
CA ALA A 68 -11.58 -11.21 4.71
C ALA A 68 -12.08 -10.06 5.60
N ARG A 69 -11.28 -9.02 5.86
CA ARG A 69 -11.70 -7.85 6.66
C ARG A 69 -12.79 -7.01 5.99
N ILE A 70 -12.78 -6.91 4.66
CA ILE A 70 -13.85 -6.25 3.89
C ILE A 70 -15.13 -7.10 3.93
N SER A 71 -15.02 -8.40 3.64
CA SER A 71 -16.19 -9.29 3.54
C SER A 71 -16.79 -9.63 4.91
N ALA A 72 -15.99 -9.69 5.98
CA ALA A 72 -16.47 -9.97 7.34
C ALA A 72 -17.37 -8.86 7.89
N ARG A 73 -17.35 -7.66 7.29
CA ARG A 73 -18.28 -6.58 7.64
C ARG A 73 -19.68 -6.74 7.02
N SER A 74 -19.84 -7.67 6.08
CA SER A 74 -21.10 -7.88 5.34
C SER A 74 -22.13 -8.75 6.05
N HIS A 75 -21.78 -9.41 7.17
CA HIS A 75 -22.64 -10.42 7.81
C HIS A 75 -23.29 -9.97 9.15
N ARG A 76 -23.30 -8.66 9.45
CA ARG A 76 -24.02 -8.07 10.61
C ARG A 76 -25.32 -7.36 10.18
N GLY A 77 -26.13 -8.03 9.37
CA GLY A 77 -27.39 -7.50 8.86
C GLY A 77 -28.32 -8.58 8.32
N CYS A 78 -28.64 -9.57 9.14
CA CYS A 78 -29.89 -10.32 9.09
C CYS A 78 -30.39 -10.48 10.52
#